data_AF-A0A183EFR0-F1
#
_entry.id   AF-A0A183EFR0-F1
#
_cell.length_a   1.000
_cell.length_b   1.000
_cell.length_c   1.000
_cell.angle_alpha   90.00
_cell.angle_beta   90.00
_cell.angle_gamma   90.00
#
_symmetry.space_group_name_H-M   'P 1'
#
loop_
_entity.id
_entity.type
_entity.pdbx_description
1 polymer ?
#
loop_
_entity_poly.entity_id
_entity_poly.type
_entity_poly.pdbx_seq_one_letter_code
_entity_poly.pdbx_strand_id
1 'polypeptide(L)'
;MFVLEYKKRSDLGGRFKKEVVLDGQSYLLLIRDEGSVAPDYQFTQWLDAVIFVFSLESQESIETALHYYEQMSKYRNISEVPVLMVGMQDAVTESNPRVITEQEGRQMAKSLPKCSGYYEACSTYGLNVDRLFKDSKYFIT
;
A
#
# COMPACT_ATOMS: atom_id res chain seq x y z
N MET A 1 -0.41 3.03 9.76
CA MET A 1 0.46 3.58 8.70
C MET A 1 1.32 2.48 8.13
N PHE A 2 1.33 2.29 6.81
CA PHE A 2 2.09 1.21 6.19
C PHE A 2 3.45 1.68 5.69
N VAL A 3 4.41 0.78 5.85
CA VAL A 3 5.82 0.95 5.56
C VAL A 3 6.31 -0.46 5.29
N LEU A 4 6.76 -0.73 4.07
CA LEU A 4 7.34 -2.02 3.71
C LEU A 4 8.76 -2.08 4.27
N GLU A 5 8.98 -2.93 5.27
CA GLU A 5 10.29 -3.51 5.53
C GLU A 5 10.15 -5.01 5.24
N TYR A 6 10.81 -5.45 4.16
CA TYR A 6 10.56 -6.78 3.61
C TYR A 6 11.26 -7.86 4.44
N LYS A 7 10.46 -8.67 5.13
CA LYS A 7 10.82 -10.05 5.46
C LYS A 7 9.89 -10.96 4.65
N LYS A 8 10.46 -12.02 4.08
CA LYS A 8 9.83 -13.05 3.24
C LYS A 8 8.34 -13.26 3.60
N ARG A 9 7.44 -13.11 2.59
CA ARG A 9 5.97 -13.30 2.69
C ARG A 9 5.63 -14.40 3.70
N SER A 10 5.00 -14.04 4.81
CA SER A 10 4.31 -15.00 5.68
C SER A 10 2.82 -14.88 5.43
N ASP A 11 2.15 -16.00 5.22
CA ASP A 11 0.69 -16.09 4.98
C ASP A 11 -0.16 -15.58 6.17
N LEU A 12 0.47 -15.09 7.24
CA LEU A 12 -0.12 -14.74 8.53
C LEU A 12 -0.14 -13.23 8.82
N GLY A 13 0.34 -12.38 7.89
CA GLY A 13 0.49 -10.94 8.14
C GLY A 13 1.48 -10.62 9.27
N GLY A 14 1.51 -9.38 9.75
CA GLY A 14 2.46 -8.94 10.78
C GLY A 14 2.18 -7.57 11.37
N ARG A 15 2.63 -7.35 12.61
CA ARG A 15 2.55 -6.05 13.29
C ARG A 15 3.96 -5.54 13.57
N PHE A 16 4.26 -4.34 13.11
CA PHE A 16 5.57 -3.71 13.20
C PHE A 16 5.45 -2.30 13.76
N LYS A 17 6.54 -1.82 14.35
CA LYS A 17 6.66 -0.45 14.85
C LYS A 17 7.98 0.14 14.38
N LYS A 18 7.94 1.37 13.87
CA LYS A 18 9.14 2.08 13.40
C LYS A 18 9.10 3.53 13.86
N GLU A 19 10.16 3.98 14.50
CA GLU A 19 10.32 5.39 14.82
C GLU A 19 10.78 6.14 13.57
N VAL A 20 10.15 7.27 13.28
CA VAL A 20 10.54 8.17 12.19
C VAL A 20 10.60 9.60 12.70
N VAL A 21 11.49 10.39 12.12
CA VAL A 21 11.59 11.83 12.42
C VAL A 21 11.04 12.59 11.23
N LEU A 22 10.00 13.40 11.46
CA LEU A 22 9.36 14.26 10.47
C LEU A 22 9.40 15.69 11.01
N ASP A 23 9.98 16.61 10.23
CA ASP A 23 10.09 18.03 10.59
C ASP A 23 10.69 18.27 12.00
N GLY A 24 11.63 17.41 12.41
CA GLY A 24 12.30 17.47 13.71
C GLY A 24 11.51 16.89 14.89
N GLN A 25 10.29 16.39 14.65
CA GLN A 25 9.47 15.68 15.63
C GLN A 25 9.55 14.17 15.42
N SER A 26 9.58 13.41 16.50
CA SER A 26 9.64 11.93 16.44
C SER A 26 8.23 11.36 16.50
N TYR A 27 7.93 10.44 15.56
CA TYR A 27 6.66 9.76 15.43
C TYR A 27 6.88 8.25 15.49
N LEU A 28 5.96 7.52 16.13
CA LEU A 28 5.97 6.07 16.13
C LEU A 28 4.96 5.55 15.11
N LEU A 29 5.47 4.98 14.02
CA LEU A 29 4.64 4.36 13.00
C LEU A 29 4.24 2.97 13.43
N LEU A 30 2.93 2.74 13.54
CA LEU A 30 2.35 1.42 13.73
C LEU A 30 1.92 0.86 12.37
N ILE A 31 2.48 -0.29 12.00
CA ILE A 31 2.30 -0.95 10.71
C ILE A 31 1.63 -2.30 10.96
N ARG A 32 0.57 -2.60 10.22
CA ARG A 32 -0.21 -3.82 10.39
C ARG A 32 -0.53 -4.46 9.05
N ASP A 33 0.28 -5.41 8.63
CA ASP A 33 0.06 -6.23 7.44
C ASP A 33 -0.98 -7.32 7.73
N GLU A 34 -2.09 -7.33 6.99
CA GLU A 34 -3.13 -8.38 7.08
C GLU A 34 -2.92 -9.51 6.07
N GLY A 35 -1.82 -9.49 5.31
CA GLY A 35 -1.53 -10.48 4.29
C GLY A 35 -2.60 -10.53 3.20
N SER A 36 -3.03 -11.73 2.84
CA SER A 36 -4.07 -11.96 1.82
C SER A 36 -5.48 -12.14 2.40
N VAL A 37 -5.67 -11.77 3.67
CA VAL A 37 -6.99 -11.81 4.31
C VAL A 37 -7.73 -10.51 4.02
N ALA A 38 -9.01 -10.63 3.67
CA ALA A 38 -9.85 -9.45 3.45
C ALA A 38 -9.94 -8.60 4.73
N PRO A 39 -9.88 -7.26 4.62
CA PRO A 39 -9.91 -6.37 5.77
C PRO A 39 -11.24 -6.48 6.51
N ASP A 40 -11.18 -6.71 7.82
CA ASP A 40 -12.36 -6.77 8.68
C ASP A 40 -12.74 -5.37 9.23
N TYR A 41 -13.85 -5.33 9.97
CA TYR A 41 -14.32 -4.11 10.60
C TYR A 41 -13.28 -3.51 11.56
N GLN A 42 -12.66 -4.33 12.42
CA GLN A 42 -11.74 -3.85 13.46
C GLN A 42 -10.48 -3.23 12.85
N PHE A 43 -9.92 -3.89 11.83
CA PHE A 43 -8.80 -3.37 11.06
C PHE A 43 -9.17 -2.05 10.41
N THR A 44 -10.31 -1.97 9.73
CA THR A 44 -10.72 -0.76 9.00
C THR A 44 -10.90 0.47 9.91
N GLN A 45 -11.43 0.28 11.13
CA GLN A 45 -11.57 1.36 12.11
C GLN A 45 -10.23 1.86 12.64
N TRP A 46 -9.19 1.02 12.64
CA TRP A 46 -7.89 1.34 13.22
C TRP A 46 -7.01 2.20 12.30
N LEU A 47 -7.32 2.28 11.01
CA LEU A 47 -6.42 2.88 10.02
C LEU A 47 -6.41 4.41 10.06
N ASP A 48 -5.24 5.02 10.20
CA ASP A 48 -5.10 6.46 9.86
C ASP A 48 -4.85 6.68 8.36
N ALA A 49 -4.30 5.67 7.68
CA ALA A 49 -4.00 5.66 6.24
C ALA A 49 -3.83 4.22 5.76
N VAL A 50 -4.02 3.98 4.46
CA VAL A 50 -3.88 2.65 3.85
C VAL A 50 -3.02 2.68 2.59
N ILE A 51 -2.18 1.66 2.46
CA ILE A 51 -1.37 1.43 1.25
C ILE A 51 -1.78 0.07 0.68
N PHE A 52 -2.28 0.08 -0.54
CA PHE A 52 -2.53 -1.15 -1.29
C PHE A 52 -1.32 -1.51 -2.11
N VAL A 53 -0.87 -2.74 -1.96
CA VAL A 53 0.31 -3.27 -2.64
C VAL A 53 -0.14 -4.40 -3.56
N PHE A 54 0.20 -4.31 -4.84
CA PHE A 54 -0.15 -5.31 -5.85
C PHE A 54 1.06 -5.61 -6.74
N SER A 55 1.03 -6.70 -7.49
CA SER A 55 2.11 -7.13 -8.38
C SER A 55 1.84 -6.65 -9.81
N LEU A 56 2.84 -6.05 -10.46
CA LEU A 56 2.69 -5.53 -11.82
C LEU A 56 2.52 -6.61 -12.90
N GLU A 57 2.83 -7.87 -12.58
CA GLU A 57 2.60 -9.03 -13.43
C GLU A 57 1.25 -9.73 -13.19
N SER A 58 0.49 -9.32 -12.16
CA SER A 58 -0.76 -9.99 -11.78
C SER A 58 -1.94 -9.02 -11.75
N GLN A 59 -2.82 -9.15 -12.75
CA GLN A 59 -4.10 -8.45 -12.82
C GLN A 59 -5.01 -8.79 -11.62
N GLU A 60 -5.02 -10.06 -11.19
CA GLU A 60 -5.77 -10.52 -10.02
C GLU A 60 -5.36 -9.76 -8.74
N SER A 61 -4.07 -9.46 -8.59
CA SER A 61 -3.57 -8.78 -7.39
C SER A 61 -4.08 -7.33 -7.27
N ILE A 62 -4.24 -6.60 -8.38
CA ILE A 62 -4.83 -5.26 -8.34
C ILE A 62 -6.34 -5.30 -8.17
N GLU A 63 -7.02 -6.26 -8.80
CA GLU A 63 -8.46 -6.46 -8.60
C GLU A 63 -8.78 -6.78 -7.14
N THR A 64 -7.94 -7.59 -6.49
CA THR A 64 -8.03 -7.88 -5.05
C THR A 64 -7.85 -6.61 -4.21
N ALA A 65 -6.87 -5.76 -4.53
CA ALA A 65 -6.67 -4.49 -3.84
C ALA A 65 -7.88 -3.55 -3.96
N LEU A 66 -8.45 -3.43 -5.17
CA LEU A 66 -9.66 -2.64 -5.41
C LEU A 66 -10.87 -3.21 -4.66
N HIS A 67 -11.01 -4.54 -4.65
CA HIS A 67 -12.05 -5.20 -3.88
C HIS A 67 -11.93 -4.93 -2.37
N TYR A 68 -10.71 -4.93 -1.82
CA TYR A 68 -10.49 -4.58 -0.42
C TYR A 68 -10.83 -3.12 -0.12
N TYR A 69 -10.51 -2.19 -1.02
CA TYR A 69 -10.95 -0.81 -0.91
C TYR A 69 -12.48 -0.69 -0.82
N GLU A 70 -13.20 -1.38 -1.70
CA GLU A 70 -14.67 -1.42 -1.67
C GLU A 70 -15.21 -2.06 -0.38
N GLN A 71 -14.61 -3.14 0.11
CA GLN A 71 -15.01 -3.76 1.37
C GLN A 71 -14.84 -2.81 2.56
N MET A 72 -13.71 -2.13 2.67
CA MET A 72 -13.47 -1.17 3.76
C MET A 72 -14.43 0.02 3.71
N SER A 73 -14.86 0.43 2.50
CA SER A 73 -15.85 1.50 2.34
C SER A 73 -17.21 1.18 2.97
N LYS A 74 -17.50 -0.11 3.23
CA LYS A 74 -18.71 -0.56 3.95
C LYS A 74 -18.61 -0.36 5.46
N TYR A 75 -17.39 -0.35 6.00
CA TYR A 75 -17.16 -0.25 7.45
C TYR A 75 -16.86 1.19 7.90
N ARG A 76 -16.28 2.00 7.00
CA ARG A 76 -15.91 3.39 7.29
C ARG A 76 -16.04 4.22 6.03
N ASN A 77 -16.29 5.52 6.20
CA ASN A 77 -16.13 6.48 5.12
C ASN A 77 -14.67 6.53 4.67
N ILE A 78 -14.29 5.66 3.73
CA ILE A 78 -12.91 5.49 3.25
C ILE A 78 -12.43 6.76 2.53
N SER A 79 -13.32 7.66 2.12
CA SER A 79 -12.95 8.95 1.52
C SER A 79 -12.29 9.92 2.51
N GLU A 80 -12.32 9.62 3.81
CA GLU A 80 -11.58 10.37 4.84
C GLU A 80 -10.22 9.73 5.15
N VAL A 81 -9.95 8.53 4.65
CA VAL A 81 -8.70 7.80 4.88
C VAL A 81 -7.79 8.01 3.67
N PRO A 82 -6.59 8.59 3.84
CA PRO A 82 -5.64 8.68 2.75
C PRO A 82 -5.26 7.31 2.20
N VAL A 83 -5.32 7.18 0.87
CA VAL A 83 -5.01 5.95 0.16
C VAL A 83 -3.79 6.13 -0.73
N LEU A 84 -2.98 5.08 -0.80
CA LEU A 84 -1.86 4.97 -1.73
C LEU A 84 -1.87 3.63 -2.46
N MET A 85 -1.62 3.65 -3.76
CA MET A 85 -1.47 2.46 -4.58
C MET A 85 0.01 2.21 -4.91
N VAL A 86 0.49 0.99 -4.70
CA VAL A 86 1.89 0.60 -4.96
C VAL A 86 1.95 -0.66 -5.82
N GLY A 87 2.49 -0.52 -7.03
CA GLY A 87 2.78 -1.63 -7.94
C GLY A 87 4.20 -2.16 -7.72
N MET A 88 4.32 -3.45 -7.39
CA MET A 88 5.60 -4.11 -7.13
C MET A 88 6.17 -4.72 -8.41
N GLN A 89 7.45 -4.44 -8.68
CA GLN A 89 8.22 -5.00 -9.80
C GLN A 89 8.89 -6.34 -9.44
N ASP A 90 8.88 -6.75 -8.17
CA ASP A 90 9.65 -7.88 -7.64
C ASP A 90 9.42 -9.22 -8.35
N ALA A 91 8.19 -9.48 -8.81
CA ALA A 91 7.83 -10.72 -9.50
C ALA A 91 7.97 -10.63 -11.03
N VAL A 92 8.29 -9.44 -11.57
CA VAL A 92 8.40 -9.21 -13.01
C VAL A 92 9.71 -9.81 -13.51
N THR A 93 9.61 -10.72 -14.46
CA THR A 93 10.76 -11.39 -15.12
C THR A 93 10.48 -11.58 -16.61
N GLU A 94 11.45 -12.04 -17.39
CA GLU A 94 11.21 -12.36 -18.81
C GLU A 94 10.14 -13.45 -18.99
N SER A 95 10.12 -14.44 -18.09
CA SER A 95 9.11 -15.51 -18.07
C SER A 95 7.78 -15.09 -17.44
N ASN A 96 7.76 -13.95 -16.73
CA ASN A 96 6.57 -13.42 -16.08
C ASN A 96 6.49 -11.90 -16.28
N PRO A 97 6.15 -11.45 -17.50
CA PRO A 97 6.21 -10.05 -17.87
C PRO A 97 5.15 -9.22 -17.15
N ARG A 98 5.39 -7.92 -17.02
CA ARG A 98 4.37 -7.01 -16.48
C ARG A 98 3.12 -7.06 -17.36
N VAL A 99 1.96 -7.02 -16.72
CA VAL A 99 0.64 -6.93 -17.38
C VAL A 99 -0.06 -5.61 -17.08
N ILE A 100 0.39 -4.88 -16.05
CA ILE A 100 -0.14 -3.56 -15.67
C ILE A 100 0.92 -2.52 -16.00
N THR A 101 0.62 -1.63 -16.94
CA THR A 101 1.47 -0.49 -17.28
C THR A 101 1.41 0.60 -16.22
N GLU A 102 2.43 1.47 -16.20
CA GLU A 102 2.45 2.62 -15.31
C GLU A 102 1.24 3.54 -15.54
N GLN A 103 0.83 3.71 -16.81
CA GLN A 103 -0.32 4.53 -17.16
C GLN A 103 -1.63 3.98 -16.60
N GLU A 104 -1.85 2.67 -16.74
CA GLU A 104 -3.03 1.99 -16.19
C GLU A 104 -3.04 2.09 -14.65
N GLY A 105 -1.91 1.82 -14.00
CA GLY A 105 -1.76 1.98 -12.55
C GLY A 105 -2.13 3.39 -12.07
N ARG A 106 -1.64 4.43 -12.76
CA ARG A 106 -1.96 5.83 -12.46
C ARG A 106 -3.44 6.16 -12.70
N GLN A 107 -4.04 5.62 -13.76
CA GLN A 107 -5.46 5.85 -14.07
C GLN A 107 -6.37 5.20 -13.02
N MET A 108 -6.07 3.96 -12.63
CA MET A 108 -6.80 3.27 -11.57
C MET A 108 -6.69 4.01 -10.24
N ALA A 109 -5.48 4.41 -9.84
CA ALA A 109 -5.29 5.22 -8.62
C ALA A 109 -6.12 6.52 -8.65
N LYS A 110 -6.13 7.24 -9.77
CA LYS A 110 -6.93 8.48 -9.92
C LYS A 110 -8.45 8.26 -9.81
N SER A 111 -8.93 7.06 -10.14
CA SER A 111 -10.36 6.74 -10.04
C SER A 111 -10.83 6.48 -8.60
N LEU A 112 -9.89 6.22 -7.67
CA LEU A 112 -10.19 5.97 -6.27
C LEU A 112 -10.33 7.29 -5.48
N PRO A 113 -11.45 7.50 -4.76
CA PRO A 113 -11.60 8.65 -3.87
C PRO A 113 -10.43 8.78 -2.90
N LYS A 114 -9.82 9.97 -2.84
CA LYS A 114 -8.71 10.31 -1.92
C LYS A 114 -7.48 9.41 -2.00
N CYS A 115 -7.34 8.69 -3.11
CA CYS A 115 -6.07 8.13 -3.49
C CYS A 115 -5.13 9.26 -3.89
N SER A 116 -4.13 9.45 -3.06
CA SER A 116 -3.16 10.54 -3.12
C SER A 116 -2.06 10.31 -4.15
N GLY A 117 -1.88 9.07 -4.61
CA GLY A 117 -0.79 8.75 -5.51
C GLY A 117 -0.69 7.29 -5.89
N TYR A 118 0.16 7.09 -6.89
CA TYR A 118 0.58 5.79 -7.40
C TYR A 118 2.09 5.77 -7.52
N TYR A 119 2.71 4.71 -7.02
CA TYR A 119 4.15 4.47 -7.12
C TYR A 119 4.42 3.05 -7.60
N GLU A 120 5.53 2.89 -8.30
CA GLU A 120 6.11 1.57 -8.55
C GLU A 120 7.34 1.40 -7.66
N ALA A 121 7.46 0.23 -7.04
CA ALA A 121 8.57 -0.09 -6.15
C ALA A 121 9.19 -1.44 -6.51
N CYS A 122 10.45 -1.63 -6.11
CA CYS A 122 11.14 -2.91 -6.20
C CYS A 122 11.99 -3.10 -4.95
N SER A 123 11.78 -4.20 -4.22
CA SER A 123 12.54 -4.44 -2.99
C SER A 123 13.98 -4.88 -3.25
N THR A 124 14.27 -5.47 -4.42
CA THR A 124 15.59 -6.02 -4.77
C THR A 124 16.70 -4.97 -4.84
N TYR A 125 16.38 -3.77 -5.34
CA TYR A 125 17.33 -2.66 -5.47
C TYR A 125 16.83 -1.34 -4.87
N GLY A 126 15.78 -1.40 -4.04
CA GLY A 126 15.32 -0.26 -3.24
C GLY A 126 14.65 0.87 -4.03
N LEU A 127 14.07 0.59 -5.20
CA LEU A 127 13.40 1.60 -6.02
C LEU A 127 12.20 2.21 -5.28
N ASN A 128 12.17 3.54 -5.15
CA ASN A 128 11.08 4.34 -4.57
C ASN A 128 10.69 4.01 -3.12
N VAL A 129 11.44 3.18 -2.41
CA VAL A 129 11.18 2.83 -1.01
C VAL A 129 11.19 4.12 -0.19
N ASP A 130 12.30 4.84 -0.07
CA ASP A 130 12.39 6.08 0.73
C ASP A 130 11.39 7.17 0.31
N ARG A 131 11.01 7.21 -0.96
CA ARG A 131 10.04 8.18 -1.48
C ARG A 131 8.63 7.87 -1.02
N LEU A 132 8.24 6.60 -0.98
CA LEU A 132 6.97 6.16 -0.40
C LEU A 132 6.84 6.60 1.06
N PHE A 133 7.90 6.46 1.86
CA PHE A 133 7.89 6.92 3.25
C PHE A 133 7.79 8.44 3.37
N LYS A 134 8.58 9.16 2.57
CA LYS A 134 8.57 10.63 2.61
C LYS A 134 7.24 11.20 2.15
N ASP A 135 6.62 10.65 1.11
CA ASP A 135 5.34 11.15 0.61
C ASP A 135 4.17 10.64 1.49
N SER A 136 4.35 9.51 2.18
CA SER A 136 3.41 9.09 3.23
C SER A 136 3.37 10.02 4.43
N LYS A 137 4.33 10.96 4.58
CA LYS A 137 4.28 11.99 5.63
C LYS A 137 2.98 12.81 5.58
N TYR A 138 2.44 13.03 4.38
CA TYR A 138 1.20 13.78 4.17
C TYR A 138 -0.04 13.01 4.65
N PHE A 139 0.10 11.75 5.08
CA PHE A 139 -0.98 10.97 5.68
C PHE A 139 -1.01 11.07 7.21
N ILE A 140 0.01 11.68 7.82
CA ILE A 140 0.28 11.66 9.27
C ILE A 140 0.08 13.04 9.89
N THR A 141 0.20 14.10 9.07
CA THR A 141 0.02 15.51 9.43
C THR A 141 -1.34 16.01 9.01
#